data_AF-A0A173RAN4-F1
#
_entry.id   AF-A0A173RAN4-F1
#
_cell.length_a   1.000
_cell.length_b   1.000
_cell.length_c   1.000
_cell.angle_alpha   90.00
_cell.angle_beta   90.00
_cell.angle_gamma   90.00
#
_symmetry.space_group_name_H-M   'P 1'
#
loop_
_entity.id
_entity.type
_entity.pdbx_description
1 polymer ?
#
loop_
_entity_poly.entity_id
_entity_poly.type
_entity_poly.pdbx_seq_one_letter_code
_entity_poly.pdbx_strand_id
1 'polypeptide(L)'
;MQQIKNMEFSGERPLFASHDLQLDNVVIHAGESALKECSNIIAVGCRFEGKYPFWHVDGFTIKNSLFTEGGRAALWYSQNLVMTDTRVEAPKMFREMDGIRLENVQLPNAQETLWHCRNVELINVQIDHADYLFMHGENIKIRNYAQNGNYSFQYCKNVEIRNAVINSKDAFWNTENVTVYDSEINGEYLG
;
A
#
# COMPACT_ATOMS: atom_id res chain seq x y z
N MET A 1 -6.63 -6.57 -23.50
CA MET A 1 -5.45 -6.31 -22.65
C MET A 1 -4.19 -6.66 -23.43
N GLN A 2 -3.30 -5.70 -23.65
CA GLN A 2 -1.99 -5.88 -24.29
C GLN A 2 -0.97 -6.42 -23.27
N GLN A 3 -0.08 -7.32 -23.70
CA GLN A 3 0.92 -7.93 -22.82
C GLN A 3 2.32 -7.37 -23.09
N ILE A 4 3.06 -7.08 -22.02
CA ILE A 4 4.46 -6.68 -22.01
C ILE A 4 5.19 -7.66 -21.09
N LYS A 5 6.15 -8.42 -21.63
CA LYS A 5 6.79 -9.52 -20.89
C LYS A 5 8.30 -9.45 -20.93
N ASN A 6 8.95 -9.68 -19.78
CA ASN A 6 10.42 -9.74 -19.67
C ASN A 6 11.11 -8.50 -20.26
N MET A 7 10.51 -7.33 -20.03
CA MET A 7 11.05 -6.05 -20.50
C MET A 7 11.51 -5.21 -19.33
N GLU A 8 12.39 -4.28 -19.64
CA GLU A 8 12.92 -3.31 -18.69
C GLU A 8 12.61 -1.92 -19.21
N PHE A 9 12.20 -1.02 -18.31
CA PHE A 9 11.96 0.39 -18.62
C PHE A 9 12.72 1.26 -17.63
N SER A 10 13.12 2.45 -18.07
CA SER A 10 13.84 3.43 -17.24
C SER A 10 13.42 4.85 -17.60
N GLY A 11 13.71 5.81 -16.73
CA GLY A 11 13.43 7.22 -16.99
C GLY A 11 12.02 7.66 -16.61
N GLU A 12 11.57 8.78 -17.16
CA GLU A 12 10.31 9.42 -16.79
C GLU A 12 9.14 8.87 -17.63
N ARG A 13 8.11 8.37 -16.94
CA ARG A 13 6.82 7.93 -17.49
C ARG A 13 6.89 7.01 -18.73
N PRO A 14 7.68 5.92 -18.73
CA PRO A 14 7.79 5.00 -19.87
C PRO A 14 6.46 4.37 -20.35
N LEU A 15 5.44 4.27 -19.48
CA LEU A 15 4.13 3.70 -19.80
C LEU A 15 3.00 4.71 -19.58
N PHE A 16 3.28 6.00 -19.77
CA PHE A 16 2.31 7.08 -19.60
C PHE A 16 1.01 6.85 -20.37
N ALA A 17 -0.12 7.22 -19.77
CA ALA A 17 -1.45 7.23 -20.39
C ALA A 17 -1.81 5.91 -21.09
N SER A 18 -1.28 4.79 -20.55
CA SER A 18 -1.52 3.46 -21.09
C SER A 18 -2.68 2.80 -20.38
N HIS A 19 -3.46 2.04 -21.14
CA HIS A 19 -4.67 1.40 -20.64
C HIS A 19 -4.68 -0.07 -21.08
N ASP A 20 -5.37 -0.91 -20.31
CA ASP A 20 -5.54 -2.33 -20.61
C ASP A 20 -4.20 -3.04 -20.83
N LEU A 21 -3.26 -2.90 -19.88
CA LEU A 21 -1.94 -3.53 -19.94
C LEU A 21 -1.78 -4.65 -18.90
N GLN A 22 -1.13 -5.73 -19.33
CA GLN A 22 -0.56 -6.73 -18.45
C GLN A 22 0.98 -6.70 -18.57
N LEU A 23 1.64 -6.45 -17.46
CA LEU A 23 3.09 -6.49 -17.29
C LEU A 23 3.45 -7.82 -16.61
N ASP A 24 4.19 -8.69 -17.29
CA ASP A 24 4.67 -9.96 -16.73
C ASP A 24 6.20 -9.94 -16.64
N ASN A 25 6.72 -10.07 -15.42
CA ASN A 25 8.16 -10.11 -15.16
C ASN A 25 8.89 -8.88 -15.76
N VAL A 26 8.32 -7.70 -15.54
CA VAL A 26 8.86 -6.41 -16.01
C VAL A 26 9.61 -5.71 -14.88
N VAL A 27 10.77 -5.13 -15.20
CA VAL A 27 11.52 -4.28 -14.27
C VAL A 27 11.36 -2.82 -14.68
N ILE A 28 10.92 -1.99 -13.74
CA ILE A 28 10.88 -0.55 -13.87
C ILE A 28 12.03 0.01 -13.05
N HIS A 29 13.10 0.41 -13.73
CA HIS A 29 14.29 1.00 -13.13
C HIS A 29 14.03 2.40 -12.57
N ALA A 30 15.08 2.97 -11.97
CA ALA A 30 15.08 4.34 -11.48
C ALA A 30 14.56 5.33 -12.54
N GLY A 31 13.72 6.24 -12.06
CA GLY A 31 12.88 7.10 -12.89
C GLY A 31 11.74 7.67 -12.06
N GLU A 32 10.74 8.23 -12.74
CA GLU A 32 9.58 8.82 -12.08
C GLU A 32 8.27 8.47 -12.80
N SER A 33 7.23 8.14 -12.05
CA SER A 33 5.84 8.10 -12.54
C SER A 33 5.62 7.11 -13.68
N ALA A 34 6.17 5.89 -13.58
CA ALA A 34 6.21 4.94 -14.70
C ALA A 34 4.84 4.63 -15.33
N LEU A 35 3.84 4.37 -14.49
CA LEU A 35 2.43 4.21 -14.86
C LEU A 35 1.66 5.41 -14.31
N LYS A 36 1.59 6.47 -15.11
CA LYS A 36 0.85 7.69 -14.78
C LYS A 36 -0.33 7.90 -15.73
N GLU A 37 -1.48 8.32 -15.18
CA GLU A 37 -2.75 8.47 -15.92
C GLU A 37 -3.20 7.16 -16.60
N CYS A 38 -3.03 6.03 -15.91
CA CYS A 38 -3.27 4.70 -16.48
C CYS A 38 -4.58 4.09 -15.96
N SER A 39 -5.07 3.05 -16.63
CA SER A 39 -6.19 2.27 -16.09
C SER A 39 -6.17 0.82 -16.56
N ASN A 40 -6.82 -0.06 -15.78
CA ASN A 40 -6.89 -1.50 -16.04
C ASN A 40 -5.50 -2.13 -16.25
N ILE A 41 -4.64 -2.01 -15.23
CA ILE A 41 -3.26 -2.50 -15.26
C ILE A 41 -3.14 -3.78 -14.42
N ILE A 42 -2.51 -4.81 -14.97
CA ILE A 42 -2.14 -6.03 -14.22
C ILE A 42 -0.61 -6.13 -14.22
N ALA A 43 0.03 -6.11 -13.04
CA ALA A 43 1.46 -6.30 -12.88
C ALA A 43 1.75 -7.58 -12.11
N VAL A 44 2.42 -8.55 -12.74
CA VAL A 44 2.72 -9.87 -12.17
C VAL A 44 4.21 -10.15 -12.23
N GLY A 45 4.83 -10.46 -11.09
CA GLY A 45 6.27 -10.73 -11.07
C GLY A 45 7.12 -9.48 -11.32
N CYS A 46 6.57 -8.29 -11.11
CA CYS A 46 7.24 -7.04 -11.47
C CYS A 46 8.14 -6.53 -10.36
N ARG A 47 9.15 -5.75 -10.75
CA ARG A 47 10.04 -5.05 -9.82
C ARG A 47 10.03 -3.55 -10.12
N PHE A 48 9.80 -2.74 -9.10
CA PHE A 48 9.73 -1.28 -9.21
C PHE A 48 10.84 -0.63 -8.37
N GLU A 49 11.70 0.14 -9.03
CA GLU A 49 12.89 0.77 -8.44
C GLU A 49 12.87 2.31 -8.49
N GLY A 50 11.98 2.89 -9.31
CA GLY A 50 11.80 4.34 -9.44
C GLY A 50 10.66 4.89 -8.58
N LYS A 51 10.61 6.21 -8.43
CA LYS A 51 9.60 6.88 -7.59
C LYS A 51 8.23 6.92 -8.26
N TYR A 52 7.18 6.94 -7.45
CA TYR A 52 5.79 7.03 -7.89
C TYR A 52 5.37 6.06 -9.02
N PRO A 53 5.76 4.77 -9.02
CA PRO A 53 5.44 3.84 -10.10
C PRO A 53 3.99 3.82 -10.55
N PHE A 54 3.02 4.09 -9.67
CA PHE A 54 1.59 4.21 -10.01
C PHE A 54 1.05 5.54 -9.50
N TRP A 55 0.72 6.46 -10.41
CA TRP A 55 0.20 7.79 -10.10
C TRP A 55 -1.04 8.08 -10.94
N HIS A 56 -2.19 8.39 -10.33
CA HIS A 56 -3.46 8.57 -11.07
C HIS A 56 -3.80 7.31 -11.88
N VAL A 57 -3.83 6.16 -11.19
CA VAL A 57 -4.20 4.87 -11.80
C VAL A 57 -5.55 4.41 -11.28
N ASP A 58 -6.45 4.02 -12.18
CA ASP A 58 -7.76 3.47 -11.86
C ASP A 58 -7.87 2.00 -12.26
N GLY A 59 -8.11 1.12 -11.28
CA GLY A 59 -8.31 -0.30 -11.49
C GLY A 59 -6.99 -0.99 -11.84
N PHE A 60 -6.32 -1.54 -10.82
CA PHE A 60 -5.06 -2.22 -11.06
C PHE A 60 -4.78 -3.34 -10.06
N THR A 61 -4.15 -4.39 -10.56
CA THR A 61 -3.76 -5.57 -9.80
C THR A 61 -2.24 -5.69 -9.78
N ILE A 62 -1.67 -5.87 -8.59
CA ILE A 62 -0.25 -6.14 -8.41
C ILE A 62 -0.10 -7.48 -7.71
N LYS A 63 0.68 -8.38 -8.27
CA LYS A 63 0.87 -9.74 -7.76
C LYS A 63 2.31 -10.17 -7.81
N ASN A 64 2.77 -10.91 -6.80
CA ASN A 64 4.10 -11.52 -6.77
C ASN A 64 5.22 -10.51 -7.10
N SER A 65 5.09 -9.28 -6.61
CA SER A 65 5.93 -8.17 -7.04
C SER A 65 6.79 -7.62 -5.91
N LEU A 66 7.74 -6.77 -6.27
CA LEU A 66 8.65 -6.11 -5.35
C LEU A 66 8.73 -4.61 -5.64
N PHE A 67 8.48 -3.81 -4.62
CA PHE A 67 8.84 -2.39 -4.61
C PHE A 67 10.09 -2.23 -3.76
N THR A 68 11.18 -1.77 -4.35
CA THR A 68 12.43 -1.56 -3.62
C THR A 68 12.37 -0.26 -2.83
N GLU A 69 13.38 0.00 -2.00
CA GLU A 69 13.52 1.29 -1.29
C GLU A 69 13.48 2.50 -2.23
N GLY A 70 14.04 2.37 -3.44
CA GLY A 70 14.02 3.40 -4.50
C GLY A 70 12.61 3.70 -5.01
N GLY A 71 11.70 2.73 -4.88
CA GLY A 71 10.27 2.83 -5.18
C GLY A 71 9.55 3.98 -4.49
N ARG A 72 10.13 4.53 -3.41
CA ARG A 72 9.66 5.62 -2.53
C ARG A 72 8.48 6.42 -3.09
N ALA A 73 7.42 6.53 -2.28
CA ALA A 73 6.16 7.22 -2.60
C ALA A 73 5.39 6.56 -3.75
N ALA A 74 5.18 5.24 -3.67
CA ALA A 74 4.97 4.48 -4.90
C ALA A 74 3.58 4.55 -5.55
N LEU A 75 2.49 4.56 -4.77
CA LEU A 75 1.10 4.49 -5.25
C LEU A 75 0.27 5.62 -4.66
N TRP A 76 0.09 6.71 -5.40
CA TRP A 76 -0.59 7.92 -4.93
C TRP A 76 -1.74 8.32 -5.88
N TYR A 77 -2.77 9.00 -5.35
CA TYR A 77 -3.90 9.54 -6.12
C TYR A 77 -4.58 8.52 -7.04
N SER A 78 -4.64 7.27 -6.60
CA SER A 78 -5.04 6.11 -7.39
C SER A 78 -6.18 5.37 -6.70
N GLN A 79 -6.93 4.55 -7.43
CA GLN A 79 -8.11 3.87 -6.90
C GLN A 79 -8.25 2.44 -7.42
N ASN A 80 -9.00 1.61 -6.69
CA ASN A 80 -9.32 0.23 -7.05
C ASN A 80 -8.07 -0.66 -7.20
N LEU A 81 -7.21 -0.65 -6.17
CA LEU A 81 -6.04 -1.52 -6.07
C LEU A 81 -6.40 -2.89 -5.47
N VAL A 82 -5.90 -3.94 -6.12
CA VAL A 82 -5.73 -5.27 -5.51
C VAL A 82 -4.25 -5.64 -5.51
N MET A 83 -3.64 -5.82 -4.34
CA MET A 83 -2.24 -6.23 -4.19
C MET A 83 -2.15 -7.56 -3.45
N THR A 84 -1.45 -8.53 -4.03
CA THR A 84 -1.31 -9.87 -3.47
C THR A 84 0.14 -10.35 -3.49
N ASP A 85 0.54 -11.10 -2.46
CA ASP A 85 1.82 -11.82 -2.43
C ASP A 85 3.02 -10.92 -2.76
N THR A 86 3.02 -9.69 -2.23
CA THR A 86 3.93 -8.61 -2.65
C THR A 86 4.73 -8.09 -1.47
N ARG A 87 5.99 -7.72 -1.73
CA ARG A 87 6.88 -7.10 -0.74
C ARG A 87 7.13 -5.64 -1.11
N VAL A 88 6.97 -4.76 -0.13
CA VAL A 88 7.13 -3.31 -0.29
C VAL A 88 8.20 -2.78 0.66
N GLU A 89 9.40 -2.57 0.14
CA GLU A 89 10.54 -2.02 0.87
C GLU A 89 10.58 -0.49 0.78
N ALA A 90 9.73 0.11 -0.06
CA ALA A 90 9.59 1.54 -0.21
C ALA A 90 9.07 2.20 1.09
N PRO A 91 9.75 3.21 1.64
CA PRO A 91 9.42 3.81 2.94
C PRO A 91 8.10 4.58 2.98
N LYS A 92 7.54 4.91 1.81
CA LYS A 92 6.31 5.70 1.69
C LYS A 92 5.36 5.07 0.70
N MET A 93 4.15 4.74 1.14
CA MET A 93 3.24 3.89 0.38
C MET A 93 1.76 4.26 0.59
N PHE A 94 0.95 4.26 -0.48
CA PHE A 94 -0.49 4.56 -0.44
C PHE A 94 -0.85 5.94 0.14
N ARG A 95 -1.14 6.89 -0.75
CA ARG A 95 -1.59 8.23 -0.35
C ARG A 95 -2.76 8.68 -1.21
N GLU A 96 -3.80 9.20 -0.57
CA GLU A 96 -4.99 9.73 -1.25
C GLU A 96 -5.59 8.70 -2.21
N MET A 97 -5.95 7.53 -1.66
CA MET A 97 -6.47 6.41 -2.44
C MET A 97 -7.84 5.93 -1.96
N ASP A 98 -8.61 5.34 -2.87
CA ASP A 98 -9.92 4.75 -2.59
C ASP A 98 -9.98 3.32 -3.12
N GLY A 99 -10.40 2.37 -2.28
CA GLY A 99 -10.54 0.98 -2.67
C GLY A 99 -9.17 0.30 -2.74
N ILE A 100 -8.60 -0.02 -1.58
CA ILE A 100 -7.36 -0.78 -1.45
C ILE A 100 -7.67 -2.13 -0.84
N ARG A 101 -7.25 -3.21 -1.52
CA ARG A 101 -7.21 -4.56 -0.94
C ARG A 101 -5.79 -5.10 -0.97
N LEU A 102 -5.23 -5.39 0.20
CA LEU A 102 -3.93 -6.07 0.34
C LEU A 102 -4.12 -7.46 0.93
N GLU A 103 -3.49 -8.47 0.34
CA GLU A 103 -3.51 -9.85 0.83
C GLU A 103 -2.12 -10.49 0.75
N ASN A 104 -1.63 -11.05 1.86
CA ASN A 104 -0.27 -11.63 1.94
C ASN A 104 0.84 -10.61 1.57
N VAL A 105 0.76 -9.40 2.13
CA VAL A 105 1.69 -8.30 1.81
C VAL A 105 2.61 -8.01 3.00
N GLN A 106 3.88 -7.73 2.71
CA GLN A 106 4.88 -7.34 3.71
C GLN A 106 5.39 -5.94 3.44
N LEU A 107 5.36 -5.07 4.45
CA LEU A 107 5.87 -3.71 4.41
C LEU A 107 6.97 -3.54 5.50
N PRO A 108 8.19 -4.05 5.29
CA PRO A 108 9.26 -4.05 6.29
C PRO A 108 9.80 -2.66 6.69
N ASN A 109 9.49 -1.62 5.90
CA ASN A 109 9.97 -0.26 6.11
C ASN A 109 8.82 0.70 5.80
N ALA A 110 7.88 0.89 6.72
CA ALA A 110 6.61 1.55 6.44
C ALA A 110 6.50 2.96 7.04
N GLN A 111 7.55 3.77 6.95
CA GLN A 111 7.67 5.08 7.63
C GLN A 111 6.44 5.99 7.45
N GLU A 112 5.91 6.14 6.24
CA GLU A 112 4.69 6.91 5.97
C GLU A 112 3.74 6.14 5.05
N THR A 113 2.73 5.49 5.62
CA THR A 113 1.89 4.55 4.86
C THR A 113 0.39 4.71 5.13
N LEU A 114 -0.44 4.61 4.07
CA LEU A 114 -1.92 4.67 4.13
C LEU A 114 -2.48 6.01 4.62
N TRP A 115 -2.00 7.11 4.06
CA TRP A 115 -2.49 8.45 4.41
C TRP A 115 -3.65 8.87 3.50
N HIS A 116 -4.70 9.44 4.08
CA HIS A 116 -5.90 9.90 3.37
C HIS A 116 -6.52 8.81 2.49
N CYS A 117 -6.52 7.56 2.98
CA CYS A 117 -7.05 6.41 2.25
C CYS A 117 -8.42 6.01 2.78
N ARG A 118 -9.33 5.62 1.90
CA ARG A 118 -10.65 5.12 2.27
C ARG A 118 -10.98 3.79 1.61
N ASN A 119 -11.89 3.02 2.24
CA ASN A 119 -12.29 1.69 1.79
C ASN A 119 -11.08 0.75 1.67
N VAL A 120 -10.44 0.49 2.81
CA VAL A 120 -9.19 -0.29 2.90
C VAL A 120 -9.46 -1.65 3.54
N GLU A 121 -9.01 -2.72 2.89
CA GLU A 121 -9.07 -4.08 3.41
C GLU A 121 -7.67 -4.71 3.44
N LEU A 122 -7.21 -5.11 4.63
CA LEU A 122 -5.92 -5.77 4.84
C LEU A 122 -6.14 -7.19 5.38
N ILE A 123 -5.56 -8.18 4.70
CA ILE A 123 -5.63 -9.60 5.09
C ILE A 123 -4.24 -10.21 5.09
N ASN A 124 -3.80 -10.78 6.21
CA ASN A 124 -2.48 -11.40 6.30
C ASN A 124 -1.36 -10.41 5.91
N VAL A 125 -1.31 -9.27 6.62
CA VAL A 125 -0.37 -8.18 6.33
C VAL A 125 0.55 -7.97 7.54
N GLN A 126 1.85 -7.84 7.26
CA GLN A 126 2.87 -7.50 8.25
C GLN A 126 3.51 -6.15 7.91
N ILE A 127 3.59 -5.25 8.89
CA ILE A 127 4.12 -3.90 8.73
C ILE A 127 5.17 -3.62 9.81
N ASP A 128 6.39 -3.27 9.41
CA ASP A 128 7.49 -2.94 10.31
C ASP A 128 8.05 -1.55 10.04
N HIS A 129 8.70 -0.96 11.04
CA HIS A 129 9.21 0.43 11.03
C HIS A 129 8.12 1.42 10.59
N ALA A 130 6.92 1.24 11.13
CA ALA A 130 5.75 2.06 10.82
C ALA A 130 5.72 3.32 11.70
N ASP A 131 6.48 4.35 11.33
CA ASP A 131 6.51 5.60 12.09
C ASP A 131 5.14 6.30 12.08
N TYR A 132 4.56 6.46 10.89
CA TYR A 132 3.25 7.08 10.68
C TYR A 132 2.41 6.21 9.75
N LEU A 133 1.58 5.38 10.37
CA LEU A 133 0.60 4.55 9.69
C LEU A 133 -0.79 5.19 9.81
N PHE A 134 -1.68 4.87 8.87
CA PHE A 134 -3.09 5.31 8.81
C PHE A 134 -3.37 6.72 9.36
N MET A 135 -3.19 7.72 8.51
CA MET A 135 -3.55 9.10 8.83
C MET A 135 -4.79 9.52 8.05
N HIS A 136 -5.83 10.02 8.73
CA HIS A 136 -7.09 10.44 8.10
C HIS A 136 -7.73 9.35 7.23
N GLY A 137 -7.73 8.11 7.71
CA GLY A 137 -8.32 6.96 7.00
C GLY A 137 -9.79 6.72 7.34
N GLU A 138 -10.54 6.12 6.42
CA GLU A 138 -11.97 5.84 6.62
C GLU A 138 -12.38 4.47 6.06
N ASN A 139 -13.27 3.76 6.77
CA ASN A 139 -13.80 2.44 6.37
C ASN A 139 -12.67 1.42 6.17
N ILE A 140 -12.02 1.07 7.29
CA ILE A 140 -10.84 0.20 7.32
C ILE A 140 -11.21 -1.14 7.94
N LYS A 141 -10.87 -2.23 7.27
CA LYS A 141 -11.06 -3.61 7.74
C LYS A 141 -9.73 -4.36 7.73
N ILE A 142 -9.37 -4.94 8.87
CA ILE A 142 -8.08 -5.61 9.06
C ILE A 142 -8.31 -6.99 9.68
N ARG A 143 -7.68 -8.02 9.10
CA ARG A 143 -7.71 -9.39 9.60
C ARG A 143 -6.36 -10.08 9.46
N ASN A 144 -5.93 -10.79 10.51
CA ASN A 144 -4.64 -11.51 10.54
C ASN A 144 -3.49 -10.53 10.26
N TYR A 145 -3.19 -9.68 11.24
CA TYR A 145 -2.35 -8.51 11.02
C TYR A 145 -1.29 -8.37 12.11
N ALA A 146 -0.10 -7.92 11.75
CA ALA A 146 0.92 -7.55 12.73
C ALA A 146 1.59 -6.24 12.34
N GLN A 147 1.79 -5.37 13.33
CA GLN A 147 2.60 -4.17 13.12
C GLN A 147 3.55 -3.84 14.25
N ASN A 148 4.65 -3.20 13.88
CA ASN A 148 5.60 -2.55 14.77
C ASN A 148 5.82 -1.10 14.32
N GLY A 149 5.39 -0.15 15.15
CA GLY A 149 5.40 1.26 14.78
C GLY A 149 5.30 2.24 15.94
N ASN A 150 5.18 3.53 15.61
CA ASN A 150 5.06 4.62 16.57
C ASN A 150 3.65 5.19 16.61
N TYR A 151 3.12 5.67 15.48
CA TYR A 151 1.81 6.31 15.40
C TYR A 151 0.92 5.57 14.41
N SER A 152 -0.11 4.88 14.91
CA SER A 152 -0.79 3.82 14.14
C SER A 152 -2.07 4.22 13.45
N PHE A 153 -3.09 4.67 14.18
CA PHE A 153 -4.35 5.13 13.60
C PHE A 153 -4.62 6.54 14.12
N GLN A 154 -4.51 7.51 13.23
CA GLN A 154 -4.64 8.93 13.58
C GLN A 154 -5.80 9.53 12.79
N TYR A 155 -6.78 10.09 13.51
CA TYR A 155 -7.96 10.71 12.90
C TYR A 155 -8.74 9.79 11.96
N CYS A 156 -8.72 8.49 12.25
CA CYS A 156 -9.40 7.47 11.44
C CYS A 156 -10.85 7.29 11.87
N LYS A 157 -11.69 6.84 10.93
CA LYS A 157 -13.12 6.57 11.16
C LYS A 157 -13.53 5.20 10.65
N ASN A 158 -14.44 4.54 11.36
CA ASN A 158 -15.02 3.25 10.99
C ASN A 158 -13.94 2.17 10.76
N VAL A 159 -13.29 1.75 11.84
CA VAL A 159 -12.18 0.79 11.80
C VAL A 159 -12.60 -0.51 12.47
N GLU A 160 -12.47 -1.63 11.76
CA GLU A 160 -12.70 -2.98 12.28
C GLU A 160 -11.41 -3.81 12.20
N ILE A 161 -10.94 -4.31 13.34
CA ILE A 161 -9.68 -5.07 13.45
C ILE A 161 -9.95 -6.42 14.12
N ARG A 162 -9.44 -7.50 13.52
CA ARG A 162 -9.58 -8.88 14.03
C ARG A 162 -8.27 -9.64 13.96
N ASN A 163 -7.97 -10.43 14.98
CA ASN A 163 -6.79 -11.30 15.03
C ASN A 163 -5.51 -10.54 14.65
N ALA A 164 -5.18 -9.52 15.45
CA ALA A 164 -4.08 -8.61 15.19
C ALA A 164 -3.12 -8.50 16.39
N VAL A 165 -1.86 -8.19 16.10
CA VAL A 165 -0.87 -7.72 17.09
C VAL A 165 -0.43 -6.32 16.70
N ILE A 166 -0.75 -5.34 17.54
CA ILE A 166 -0.45 -3.94 17.31
C ILE A 166 0.55 -3.46 18.37
N ASN A 167 1.81 -3.32 17.97
CA ASN A 167 2.83 -2.65 18.76
C ASN A 167 2.96 -1.21 18.28
N SER A 168 2.57 -0.26 19.12
CA SER A 168 2.56 1.18 18.81
C SER A 168 2.99 2.00 20.01
N LYS A 169 3.49 3.22 19.80
CA LYS A 169 3.53 4.20 20.90
C LYS A 169 2.13 4.76 21.15
N ASP A 170 1.47 5.21 20.09
CA ASP A 170 0.10 5.73 20.10
C ASP A 170 -0.76 4.96 19.09
N ALA A 171 -1.77 4.24 19.59
CA ALA A 171 -2.52 3.29 18.79
C ALA A 171 -3.69 3.95 18.02
N PHE A 172 -4.57 4.69 18.69
CA PHE A 172 -5.87 5.11 18.13
C PHE A 172 -6.21 6.59 18.38
N TRP A 173 -5.23 7.48 18.22
CA TRP A 173 -5.38 8.91 18.48
C TRP A 173 -6.48 9.60 17.64
N ASN A 174 -7.43 10.25 18.34
CA ASN A 174 -8.56 10.99 17.73
C ASN A 174 -9.37 10.15 16.71
N THR A 175 -9.50 8.86 16.95
CA THR A 175 -10.26 7.96 16.08
C THR A 175 -11.72 7.86 16.51
N GLU A 176 -12.60 7.54 15.55
CA GLU A 176 -14.04 7.43 15.77
C GLU A 176 -14.53 6.06 15.26
N ASN A 177 -15.40 5.40 16.03
CA ASN A 177 -16.01 4.11 15.67
C ASN A 177 -14.97 3.02 15.34
N VAL A 178 -14.14 2.70 16.32
CA VAL A 178 -13.13 1.62 16.25
C VAL A 178 -13.65 0.41 17.02
N THR A 179 -13.62 -0.77 16.38
CA THR A 179 -13.91 -2.04 17.04
C THR A 179 -12.77 -3.03 16.83
N VAL A 180 -12.26 -3.58 17.93
CA VAL A 180 -11.15 -4.54 17.93
C VAL A 180 -11.59 -5.85 18.57
N TYR A 181 -11.30 -6.97 17.90
CA TYR A 181 -11.64 -8.32 18.34
C TYR A 181 -10.40 -9.21 18.37
N ASP A 182 -10.31 -10.10 19.36
CA ASP A 182 -9.34 -11.21 19.40
C ASP A 182 -7.90 -10.76 19.09
N SER A 183 -7.49 -9.60 19.62
CA SER A 183 -6.23 -8.93 19.26
C SER A 183 -5.45 -8.47 20.48
N GLU A 184 -4.14 -8.30 20.30
CA GLU A 184 -3.21 -7.74 21.27
C GLU A 184 -2.83 -6.31 20.85
N ILE A 185 -2.90 -5.37 21.78
CA ILE A 185 -2.47 -3.99 21.57
C ILE A 185 -1.47 -3.65 22.66
N ASN A 186 -0.22 -3.41 22.26
CA ASN A 186 0.86 -2.98 23.12
C ASN A 186 1.21 -1.54 22.78
N GLY A 187 0.94 -0.62 23.69
CA GLY A 187 1.36 0.76 23.53
C GLY A 187 1.29 1.62 24.76
N GLU A 188 1.87 2.82 24.68
CA GLU A 188 1.86 3.83 25.74
C GLU A 188 0.50 4.53 25.81
N TYR A 189 -0.08 4.82 24.64
CA TYR A 189 -1.38 5.46 24.50
C TYR A 189 -2.28 4.62 23.58
N LEU A 190 -3.49 4.31 24.04
CA LEU A 190 -4.39 3.40 23.34
C LEU A 190 -5.54 4.08 22.59
N GLY A 191 -5.82 5.37 22.82
CA GLY A 191 -6.95 6.08 22.23
C GLY A 191 -7.66 7.00 23.21
#